data_AF-A0A9W6LBI2-F1
#
_entry.id   AF-A0A9W6LBI2-F1
#
_cell.length_a   1.000
_cell.length_b   1.000
_cell.length_c   1.000
_cell.angle_alpha   90.00
_cell.angle_beta   90.00
_cell.angle_gamma   90.00
#
_symmetry.space_group_name_H-M   'P 1'
#
loop_
_entity.id
_entity.type
_entity.pdbx_description
1 polymer ?
#
loop_
_entity_poly.entity_id
_entity_poly.type
_entity_poly.pdbx_seq_one_letter_code
_entity_poly.pdbx_strand_id
1 'polypeptide(L)'
;MNRKTKMRIFILTLLFVCVARTEMTVAQGFNFSTGITIVKSVEYQKGQPARSLKFVEKPEYLLIDIQDVFYSKEPFETPFLIDVLGDKGTLTISSKQKKGWFGFSSREEFIRNLTVKIDRKRLKQDQVIYVYNNDTGDVLGHYTIRLK
;
A
#
# COMPACT_ATOMS: atom_id res chain seq x y z
N MET A 1 -33.63 42.21 55.10
CA MET A 1 -32.43 42.02 54.24
C MET A 1 -32.11 40.53 54.18
N ASN A 2 -32.43 39.86 53.06
CA ASN A 2 -31.51 39.44 51.96
C ASN A 2 -30.47 38.41 52.42
N ARG A 3 -30.25 37.23 51.80
CA ARG A 3 -30.85 36.50 50.67
C ARG A 3 -30.45 35.02 50.85
N LYS A 4 -31.36 34.11 50.51
CA LYS A 4 -31.11 32.67 50.38
C LYS A 4 -30.22 32.40 49.16
N THR A 5 -29.12 31.68 49.32
CA THR A 5 -28.30 31.17 48.20
C THR A 5 -28.62 29.68 48.00
N LYS A 6 -29.44 29.39 46.99
CA LYS A 6 -29.68 28.01 46.52
C LYS A 6 -28.57 27.65 45.54
N MET A 7 -27.73 26.69 45.91
CA MET A 7 -26.72 26.12 45.01
C MET A 7 -27.40 25.10 44.09
N ARG A 8 -27.47 25.41 42.79
CA ARG A 8 -27.96 24.49 41.76
C ARG A 8 -26.76 23.74 41.20
N ILE A 9 -26.70 22.44 41.45
CA ILE A 9 -25.75 21.53 40.81
C ILE A 9 -26.28 21.27 39.40
N PHE A 10 -25.57 21.76 38.39
CA PHE A 10 -25.82 21.42 37.00
C PHE A 10 -25.15 20.07 36.69
N ILE A 11 -25.98 19.10 36.33
CA ILE A 11 -25.59 17.79 35.81
C ILE A 11 -25.03 18.03 34.40
N LEU A 12 -23.74 17.77 34.19
CA LEU A 12 -23.14 17.72 32.86
C LEU A 12 -22.98 16.25 32.46
N THR A 13 -23.98 15.72 31.76
CA THR A 13 -23.94 14.38 31.20
C THR A 13 -22.96 14.38 30.02
N LEU A 14 -21.76 13.81 30.21
CA LEU A 14 -20.81 13.56 29.12
C LEU A 14 -21.39 12.47 28.20
N LEU A 15 -21.96 12.91 27.07
CA LEU A 15 -22.28 12.05 25.93
C LEU A 15 -20.98 11.53 25.31
N PHE A 16 -20.61 10.30 25.66
CA PHE A 16 -19.65 9.51 24.87
C PHE A 16 -20.31 9.16 23.54
N VAL A 17 -20.14 10.04 22.55
CA VAL A 17 -20.45 9.73 21.16
C VAL A 17 -19.41 8.73 20.69
N CYS A 18 -19.86 7.49 20.47
CA CYS A 18 -19.15 6.48 19.70
C CYS A 18 -18.71 7.07 18.36
N VAL A 19 -17.45 7.48 18.24
CA VAL A 19 -16.82 7.59 16.93
C VAL A 19 -16.48 6.17 16.54
N ALA A 20 -17.42 5.53 15.84
CA ALA A 20 -17.12 4.36 15.04
C ALA A 20 -15.91 4.73 14.18
N ARG A 21 -14.76 4.08 14.42
CA ARG A 21 -13.67 4.04 13.45
C ARG A 21 -14.27 3.42 12.21
N THR A 22 -14.71 4.27 11.29
CA THR A 22 -14.85 3.90 9.90
C THR A 22 -13.45 3.50 9.48
N GLU A 23 -13.18 2.19 9.46
CA GLU A 23 -12.10 1.66 8.67
C GLU A 23 -12.32 2.19 7.26
N MET A 24 -11.54 3.21 6.89
CA MET A 24 -11.49 3.68 5.53
C MET A 24 -10.97 2.52 4.70
N THR A 25 -11.90 1.74 4.14
CA THR A 25 -11.67 0.96 2.94
C THR A 25 -11.33 1.96 1.86
N VAL A 26 -10.04 2.29 1.73
CA VAL A 26 -9.49 3.08 0.62
C VAL A 26 -9.59 2.24 -0.64
N ALA A 27 -10.81 2.18 -1.19
CA ALA A 27 -11.12 1.68 -2.51
C ALA A 27 -10.83 2.81 -3.52
N GLN A 28 -9.57 3.17 -3.67
CA GLN A 28 -9.10 3.94 -4.82
C GLN A 28 -7.92 3.20 -5.43
N GLY A 29 -8.25 2.27 -6.34
CA GLY A 29 -7.25 1.67 -7.20
C GLY A 29 -6.65 2.73 -8.11
N PHE A 30 -5.42 3.13 -7.84
CA PHE A 30 -4.68 4.08 -8.67
C PHE A 30 -4.32 3.42 -10.02
N ASN A 31 -4.90 3.89 -11.12
CA ASN A 31 -4.58 3.43 -12.48
C ASN A 31 -3.32 4.17 -12.98
N PHE A 32 -2.18 3.49 -13.05
CA PHE A 32 -0.90 4.10 -13.45
C PHE A 32 -0.53 3.86 -14.92
N SER A 33 -1.14 2.85 -15.53
CA SER A 33 -1.27 2.65 -16.98
C SER A 33 -2.61 1.97 -17.22
N THR A 34 -3.23 2.12 -18.39
CA THR A 34 -4.57 1.54 -18.66
C THR A 34 -4.58 0.02 -18.39
N GLY A 35 -5.03 -0.37 -17.20
CA GLY A 35 -5.14 -1.76 -16.74
C GLY A 35 -4.10 -2.26 -15.74
N ILE A 36 -3.34 -1.39 -15.05
CA ILE A 36 -2.47 -1.80 -13.93
C ILE A 36 -2.67 -0.89 -12.73
N THR A 37 -2.99 -1.51 -11.60
CA THR A 37 -3.58 -0.82 -10.45
C THR A 37 -3.13 -1.42 -9.13
N ILE A 38 -2.77 -0.60 -8.15
CA ILE A 38 -2.61 -1.06 -6.76
C ILE A 38 -4.01 -1.09 -6.13
N VAL A 39 -4.55 -2.27 -5.83
CA VAL A 39 -5.91 -2.45 -5.29
C VAL A 39 -5.94 -2.58 -3.77
N LYS A 40 -4.80 -2.86 -3.15
CA LYS A 40 -4.64 -2.91 -1.70
C LYS A 40 -3.26 -2.39 -1.30
N SER A 41 -3.23 -1.58 -0.27
CA SER A 41 -2.00 -1.18 0.44
C SER A 41 -2.34 -1.13 1.92
N VAL A 42 -1.97 -2.19 2.66
CA VAL A 42 -2.20 -2.21 4.11
C VAL A 42 -1.13 -1.39 4.81
N GLU A 43 -1.55 -0.59 5.77
CA GLU A 43 -0.67 0.22 6.60
C GLU A 43 0.23 -0.59 7.54
N TYR A 44 1.27 0.13 7.95
CA TYR A 44 2.46 -0.22 8.71
C TYR A 44 2.32 -1.38 9.69
N GLN A 45 3.23 -2.35 9.56
CA GLN A 45 3.54 -3.28 10.65
C GLN A 45 5.00 -3.09 11.07
N LYS A 46 5.21 -2.73 12.35
CA LYS A 46 6.51 -2.90 12.99
C LYS A 46 6.65 -4.38 13.32
N GLY A 47 7.68 -5.03 12.81
CA GLY A 47 7.87 -6.47 12.97
C GLY A 47 9.15 -6.95 12.33
N GLN A 48 9.39 -8.26 12.40
CA GLN A 48 10.49 -8.92 11.68
C GLN A 48 10.24 -8.81 10.17
N PRO A 49 11.27 -8.51 9.35
CA PRO A 49 11.12 -8.43 7.91
C PRO A 49 10.60 -9.77 7.38
N ALA A 50 9.35 -9.76 6.94
CA ALA A 50 8.72 -10.90 6.29
C ALA A 50 8.60 -10.55 4.81
N ARG A 51 9.27 -11.34 3.97
CA ARG A 51 9.14 -11.25 2.52
C ARG A 51 8.19 -12.33 2.03
N SER A 52 7.14 -11.94 1.34
CA SER A 52 6.25 -12.88 0.67
C SER A 52 5.78 -12.34 -0.67
N LEU A 53 5.60 -13.25 -1.63
CA LEU A 53 5.14 -12.93 -2.96
C LEU A 53 4.19 -14.03 -3.41
N LYS A 54 2.99 -13.65 -3.86
CA LYS A 54 1.99 -14.60 -4.33
C LYS A 54 1.33 -14.08 -5.61
N PHE A 55 1.24 -14.96 -6.59
CA PHE A 55 0.58 -14.71 -7.86
C PHE A 55 -0.75 -15.46 -7.89
N VAL A 56 -1.82 -14.78 -8.26
CA VAL A 56 -3.16 -15.36 -8.40
C VAL A 56 -3.71 -14.99 -9.77
N GLU A 57 -3.67 -15.93 -10.70
CA GLU A 57 -4.30 -15.78 -12.00
C GLU A 57 -5.83 -15.87 -11.87
N LYS A 58 -6.52 -14.91 -12.48
CA LYS A 58 -7.97 -14.90 -12.72
C LYS A 58 -8.22 -14.74 -14.22
N PRO A 59 -9.42 -15.10 -14.71
CA PRO A 59 -9.73 -14.99 -16.13
C PRO A 59 -9.50 -13.59 -16.71
N GLU A 60 -9.78 -12.54 -15.92
CA GLU A 60 -9.74 -11.15 -16.37
C GLU A 60 -8.48 -10.38 -15.95
N TYR A 61 -7.70 -10.90 -14.99
CA TYR A 61 -6.55 -10.20 -14.42
C TYR A 61 -5.61 -11.15 -13.67
N LEU A 62 -4.38 -10.69 -13.45
CA LEU A 62 -3.43 -11.24 -12.50
C LEU A 62 -3.44 -10.38 -11.23
N LEU A 63 -3.55 -11.01 -10.06
CA LEU A 63 -3.24 -10.36 -8.79
C LEU A 63 -1.85 -10.79 -8.32
N ILE A 64 -1.10 -9.83 -7.80
CA ILE A 64 0.20 -10.01 -7.20
C ILE A 64 0.14 -9.45 -5.79
N ASP A 65 0.11 -10.33 -4.80
CA ASP A 65 0.24 -9.95 -3.39
C ASP A 65 1.72 -9.92 -3.02
N ILE A 66 2.17 -8.80 -2.49
CA ILE A 66 3.57 -8.49 -2.20
C ILE A 66 3.67 -8.05 -0.75
N GLN A 67 4.50 -8.72 0.03
CA GLN A 67 4.95 -8.26 1.33
C GLN A 67 6.46 -8.07 1.27
N ASP A 68 6.93 -6.85 1.54
CA ASP A 68 8.36 -6.58 1.65
C ASP A 68 8.63 -5.33 2.48
N VAL A 69 9.92 -5.03 2.67
CA VAL A 69 10.42 -3.84 3.35
C VAL A 69 10.47 -2.65 2.39
N PHE A 70 10.00 -1.50 2.86
CA PHE A 70 10.05 -0.21 2.17
C PHE A 70 10.70 0.83 3.08
N TYR A 71 11.46 1.75 2.50
CA TYR A 71 12.26 2.72 3.25
C TYR A 71 11.69 4.15 3.15
N SER A 72 11.22 4.74 4.25
CA SER A 72 10.69 6.13 4.28
C SER A 72 11.38 7.04 5.29
N LYS A 73 11.29 8.35 5.07
CA LYS A 73 11.54 9.35 6.13
C LYS A 73 10.28 9.81 6.87
N GLU A 74 9.09 9.59 6.30
CA GLU A 74 7.80 10.01 6.86
C GLU A 74 6.80 8.84 6.75
N PRO A 75 5.73 8.77 7.56
CA PRO A 75 4.63 7.85 7.30
C PRO A 75 4.10 8.09 5.88
N PHE A 76 4.53 7.24 4.95
CA PHE A 76 4.26 7.29 3.52
C PHE A 76 2.79 7.50 3.18
N GLU A 77 2.51 8.44 2.29
CA GLU A 77 1.18 8.59 1.70
C GLU A 77 0.82 7.47 0.73
N THR A 78 1.77 6.82 0.02
CA THR A 78 1.40 5.75 -0.94
C THR A 78 2.61 5.00 -1.55
N PRO A 79 2.55 3.67 -1.72
CA PRO A 79 3.48 2.92 -2.59
C PRO A 79 3.27 3.33 -4.06
N PHE A 80 4.32 3.24 -4.88
CA PHE A 80 4.24 3.58 -6.31
C PHE A 80 4.91 2.51 -7.19
N LEU A 81 4.42 2.41 -8.43
CA LEU A 81 5.00 1.57 -9.47
C LEU A 81 5.91 2.43 -10.37
N ILE A 82 7.15 2.02 -10.58
CA ILE A 82 8.15 2.77 -11.38
C ILE A 82 8.13 2.33 -12.84
N ASP A 83 8.14 1.01 -13.07
CA ASP A 83 8.14 0.41 -14.40
C ASP A 83 7.06 -0.68 -14.42
N VAL A 84 6.28 -0.65 -15.50
CA VAL A 84 5.05 -1.42 -15.61
C VAL A 84 5.00 -2.05 -17.00
N LEU A 85 5.64 -3.21 -17.10
CA LEU A 85 5.58 -4.09 -18.26
C LEU A 85 6.03 -3.43 -19.58
N GLY A 86 7.30 -3.02 -19.64
CA GLY A 86 8.02 -2.93 -20.93
C GLY A 86 8.17 -4.32 -21.58
N ASP A 87 8.93 -4.42 -22.68
CA ASP A 87 9.14 -5.69 -23.41
C ASP A 87 9.67 -6.83 -22.52
N LYS A 88 10.30 -6.49 -21.39
CA LYS A 88 10.91 -7.41 -20.42
C LYS A 88 9.98 -7.86 -19.28
N GLY A 89 8.75 -7.34 -19.20
CA GLY A 89 7.77 -7.76 -18.20
C GLY A 89 8.16 -7.41 -16.75
N THR A 90 8.80 -6.28 -16.50
CA THR A 90 9.19 -5.90 -15.13
C THR A 90 8.08 -5.10 -14.44
N LEU A 91 7.80 -5.45 -13.19
CA LEU A 91 6.99 -4.70 -12.24
C LEU A 91 7.93 -4.18 -11.15
N THR A 92 8.25 -2.89 -11.21
CA THR A 92 9.07 -2.26 -10.18
C THR A 92 8.18 -1.54 -9.16
N ILE A 93 8.32 -1.93 -7.89
CA ILE A 93 7.69 -1.28 -6.75
C ILE A 93 8.72 -0.47 -5.97
N SER A 94 8.29 0.63 -5.39
CA SER A 94 9.14 1.48 -4.54
C SER A 94 8.26 2.37 -3.69
N SER A 95 8.89 3.11 -2.79
CA SER A 95 8.23 4.10 -1.97
C SER A 95 8.59 5.54 -2.39
N LYS A 96 7.56 6.37 -2.65
CA LYS A 96 7.68 7.57 -3.51
C LYS A 96 8.79 8.50 -3.00
N GLN A 97 9.90 8.57 -3.73
CA GLN A 97 10.93 9.55 -3.45
C GLN A 97 10.39 10.93 -3.82
N LYS A 98 10.01 11.76 -2.83
CA LYS A 98 9.92 13.21 -3.04
C LYS A 98 11.29 13.63 -3.55
N LYS A 99 11.36 14.22 -4.75
CA LYS A 99 12.58 14.77 -5.36
C LYS A 99 13.22 15.76 -4.37
N GLY A 100 14.15 15.24 -3.59
CA GLY A 100 14.92 15.95 -2.59
C GLY A 100 16.34 15.43 -2.68
N TRP A 101 17.13 16.13 -3.49
CA TRP A 101 18.58 15.97 -3.59
C TRP A 101 19.15 16.10 -2.17
N PHE A 102 19.97 15.14 -1.74
CA PHE A 102 20.67 15.05 -0.45
C PHE A 102 19.87 14.53 0.77
N GLY A 103 20.33 13.40 1.32
CA GLY A 103 20.10 13.04 2.72
C GLY A 103 19.89 11.54 2.94
N PHE A 104 20.99 10.82 3.18
CA PHE A 104 21.03 9.37 3.41
C PHE A 104 20.76 8.92 4.86
N SER A 105 20.44 9.79 5.83
CA SER A 105 20.67 9.43 7.25
C SER A 105 19.46 9.10 8.14
N SER A 106 18.24 8.85 7.63
CA SER A 106 17.11 8.49 8.52
C SER A 106 15.94 7.80 7.82
N ARG A 107 16.20 6.81 6.97
CA ARG A 107 15.10 6.01 6.41
C ARG A 107 14.68 4.95 7.43
N GLU A 108 13.47 5.07 7.95
CA GLU A 108 12.81 4.03 8.74
C GLU A 108 12.39 2.86 7.84
N GLU A 109 12.43 1.65 8.39
CA GLU A 109 11.99 0.41 7.76
C GLU A 109 10.51 0.16 8.03
N PHE A 110 9.76 -0.13 6.97
CA PHE A 110 8.34 -0.45 7.07
C PHE A 110 8.02 -1.71 6.28
N ILE A 111 7.36 -2.68 6.93
CA ILE A 111 6.80 -3.83 6.23
C ILE A 111 5.44 -3.42 5.67
N ARG A 112 5.21 -3.69 4.38
CA ARG A 112 3.93 -3.36 3.72
C ARG A 112 3.41 -4.53 2.92
N ASN A 113 2.08 -4.65 2.91
CA ASN A 113 1.35 -5.58 2.05
C ASN A 113 0.70 -4.80 0.90
N LEU A 114 1.14 -5.06 -0.32
CA LEU A 114 0.61 -4.49 -1.55
C LEU A 114 -0.12 -5.58 -2.35
N THR A 115 -1.26 -5.24 -2.93
CA THR A 115 -1.86 -6.08 -3.96
C THR A 115 -1.90 -5.28 -5.25
N VAL A 116 -1.21 -5.77 -6.27
CA VAL A 116 -1.19 -5.20 -7.62
C VAL A 116 -2.10 -6.03 -8.51
N LYS A 117 -3.03 -5.38 -9.19
CA LYS A 117 -3.88 -5.95 -10.24
C LYS A 117 -3.31 -5.57 -11.60
N ILE A 118 -3.10 -6.55 -12.45
CA ILE A 118 -2.73 -6.39 -13.85
C ILE A 118 -3.84 -6.99 -14.71
N ASP A 119 -4.55 -6.16 -15.48
CA ASP A 119 -5.58 -6.61 -16.41
C ASP A 119 -5.00 -7.58 -17.44
N ARG A 120 -5.76 -8.62 -17.77
CA ARG A 120 -5.35 -9.68 -18.71
C ARG A 120 -4.89 -9.14 -20.07
N LYS A 121 -5.52 -8.07 -20.57
CA LYS A 121 -5.18 -7.41 -21.84
C LYS A 121 -3.74 -6.85 -21.88
N ARG A 122 -3.08 -6.69 -20.73
CA ARG A 122 -1.69 -6.24 -20.61
C ARG A 122 -0.69 -7.39 -20.60
N LEU A 123 -1.17 -8.62 -20.48
CA LEU A 123 -0.38 -9.83 -20.34
C LEU A 123 -0.25 -10.54 -21.68
N LYS A 124 0.96 -10.95 -22.03
CA LYS A 124 1.21 -11.79 -23.21
C LYS A 124 1.39 -13.26 -22.79
N GLN A 125 1.01 -14.19 -23.66
CA GLN A 125 1.28 -15.61 -23.47
C GLN A 125 2.79 -15.82 -23.26
N ASP A 126 3.14 -16.66 -22.28
CA ASP A 126 4.52 -17.00 -21.91
C ASP A 126 5.39 -15.81 -21.47
N GLN A 127 4.79 -14.64 -21.24
CA GLN A 127 5.50 -13.50 -20.68
C GLN A 127 5.94 -13.82 -19.25
N VAL A 128 7.22 -13.57 -18.95
CA VAL A 128 7.73 -13.63 -17.58
C VAL A 128 7.57 -12.26 -16.95
N ILE A 129 6.92 -12.21 -15.79
CA ILE A 129 6.81 -11.02 -14.96
C ILE A 129 7.83 -11.10 -13.86
N TYR A 130 8.70 -10.09 -13.74
CA TYR A 130 9.64 -9.94 -12.63
C TYR A 130 9.15 -8.88 -11.66
N VAL A 131 9.13 -9.18 -10.36
CA VAL A 131 8.75 -8.21 -9.33
C VAL A 131 10.03 -7.72 -8.64
N TYR A 132 10.31 -6.43 -8.75
CA TYR A 132 11.53 -5.80 -8.24
C TYR A 132 11.17 -4.71 -7.22
N ASN A 133 11.78 -4.76 -6.03
CA ASN A 133 11.68 -3.69 -5.04
C ASN A 133 12.90 -2.78 -5.13
N ASN A 134 12.69 -1.55 -5.61
CA ASN A 134 13.75 -0.57 -5.79
C ASN A 134 14.27 0.01 -4.47
N ASP A 135 13.52 -0.13 -3.38
CA ASP A 135 13.94 0.37 -2.07
C ASP A 135 15.02 -0.54 -1.46
N THR A 136 14.86 -1.86 -1.60
CA THR A 136 15.81 -2.87 -1.13
C THR A 136 16.85 -3.26 -2.17
N GLY A 137 16.56 -3.03 -3.46
CA GLY A 137 17.41 -3.48 -4.56
C GLY A 137 17.21 -4.95 -4.95
N ASP A 138 16.14 -5.59 -4.47
CA ASP A 138 15.93 -7.02 -4.60
C ASP A 138 14.89 -7.39 -5.67
N VAL A 139 15.15 -8.51 -6.36
CA VAL A 139 14.12 -9.23 -7.12
C VAL A 139 13.36 -10.13 -6.16
N LEU A 140 12.07 -9.84 -5.95
CA LEU A 140 11.22 -10.60 -5.03
C LEU A 140 10.82 -11.96 -5.60
N GLY A 141 10.73 -12.04 -6.92
CA GLY A 141 10.42 -13.26 -7.64
C GLY A 141 9.94 -13.00 -9.05
N HIS A 142 9.52 -14.07 -9.71
CA HIS A 142 9.01 -14.00 -11.07
C HIS A 142 7.84 -14.97 -11.28
N TYR A 143 7.07 -14.72 -12.34
CA TYR A 143 5.93 -15.54 -12.71
C TYR A 143 5.76 -15.59 -14.23
N THR A 144 5.68 -16.80 -14.79
CA THR A 144 5.39 -16.98 -16.21
C THR A 144 3.89 -17.06 -16.42
N ILE A 145 3.36 -16.13 -17.22
CA ILE A 145 1.94 -16.07 -17.58
C ILE A 145 1.56 -17.30 -18.38
N ARG A 146 0.48 -17.98 -17.94
CA ARG A 146 -0.12 -19.08 -18.68
C ARG A 146 -1.52 -18.65 -19.08
N LEU A 147 -1.70 -18.16 -20.32
CA LEU A 147 -3.03 -17.85 -20.80
C LEU A 147 -3.76 -19.16 -21.12
N LYS A 148 -4.54 -19.67 -20.15
CA LYS A 148 -5.61 -20.63 -20.43
C LYS A 148 -6.78 -19.94 -21.12
#